data_AF-A0AAD6ZME3-F1
#
_entry.id   AF-A0AAD6ZME3-F1
#
_cell.length_a   1.000
_cell.length_b   1.000
_cell.length_c   1.000
_cell.angle_alpha   90.00
_cell.angle_beta   90.00
_cell.angle_gamma   90.00
#
_symmetry.space_group_name_H-M   'P 1'
#
loop_
_entity.id
_entity.type
_entity.pdbx_description
1 polymer ?
#
loop_
_entity_poly.entity_id
_entity_poly.type
_entity_poly.pdbx_seq_one_letter_code
_entity_poly.pdbx_strand_id
1 'polypeptide(L)'
;MPRLSYKGLPATVNYNLKFTLNVQLPPDTTGVTVALMDLGFAMHGVHVDQRFVRLVSKLSRDKKTLTVTGPPTPRIYPPGPAFVYVVTAGGGPSLGHRTIVGTGASPLVDQSSIDNMLRMTEW
;
A
#
# COMPACT_ATOMS: atom_id res chain seq x y z
N MET A 1 -25.52 4.91 11.69
CA MET A 1 -24.77 5.69 10.68
C MET A 1 -24.04 4.73 9.75
N PRO A 2 -23.98 4.96 8.43
CA PRO A 2 -23.24 4.08 7.52
C PRO A 2 -21.75 4.10 7.86
N ARG A 3 -21.15 2.92 7.99
CA ARG A 3 -19.72 2.77 8.27
C ARG A 3 -18.91 3.16 7.03
N LEU A 4 -17.84 3.92 7.21
CA LEU A 4 -16.86 4.21 6.15
C LEU A 4 -16.35 2.89 5.54
N SER A 5 -16.50 2.74 4.23
CA SER A 5 -15.99 1.60 3.48
C SER A 5 -15.51 2.02 2.10
N TYR A 6 -14.72 1.14 1.47
CA TYR A 6 -14.31 1.34 0.08
C TYR A 6 -14.09 0.00 -0.63
N LYS A 7 -14.13 0.04 -1.97
CA LYS A 7 -13.88 -1.11 -2.86
C LYS A 7 -12.98 -0.69 -4.03
N GLY A 8 -12.43 -1.66 -4.75
CA GLY A 8 -11.63 -1.43 -5.96
C GLY A 8 -10.13 -1.25 -5.72
N LEU A 9 -9.63 -1.63 -4.54
CA LEU A 9 -8.18 -1.69 -4.32
C LEU A 9 -7.58 -2.78 -5.22
N PRO A 10 -6.60 -2.44 -6.08
CA PRO A 10 -5.90 -3.45 -6.87
C PRO A 10 -5.05 -4.35 -5.97
N ALA A 11 -4.80 -5.57 -6.44
CA ALA A 11 -3.90 -6.51 -5.77
C ALA A 11 -2.46 -5.95 -5.67
N THR A 12 -2.07 -5.10 -6.63
CA THR A 12 -0.80 -4.39 -6.66
C THR A 12 -0.98 -2.88 -6.81
N VAL A 13 -0.18 -2.11 -6.09
CA VAL A 13 -0.07 -0.65 -6.22
C VAL A 13 1.34 -0.32 -6.70
N ASN A 14 1.44 0.05 -7.97
CA ASN A 14 2.71 0.42 -8.59
C ASN A 14 3.13 1.87 -8.27
N TYR A 15 4.44 2.12 -8.38
CA TYR A 15 5.00 3.44 -8.11
C TYR A 15 4.52 4.48 -9.10
N ASN A 16 4.14 5.65 -8.57
CA ASN A 16 3.68 6.81 -9.34
C ASN A 16 2.50 6.56 -10.29
N LEU A 17 1.84 5.39 -10.20
CA LEU A 17 0.64 5.05 -10.98
C LEU A 17 -0.62 5.36 -10.18
N LYS A 18 -1.68 5.70 -10.89
CA LYS A 18 -2.98 6.01 -10.30
C LYS A 18 -3.88 4.78 -10.26
N PHE A 19 -4.66 4.68 -9.19
CA PHE A 19 -5.75 3.73 -9.05
C PHE A 19 -6.96 4.42 -8.43
N THR A 20 -8.11 3.77 -8.50
CA THR A 20 -9.39 4.36 -8.11
C THR A 20 -10.06 3.50 -7.04
N LEU A 21 -10.52 4.15 -5.97
CA LEU A 21 -11.34 3.51 -4.94
C LEU A 21 -12.77 4.04 -5.00
N ASN A 22 -13.74 3.14 -4.98
CA ASN A 22 -15.15 3.49 -4.79
C ASN A 22 -15.40 3.58 -3.29
N VAL A 23 -15.82 4.74 -2.80
CA VAL A 23 -15.92 5.04 -1.37
C VAL A 23 -17.38 5.25 -0.94
N GLN A 24 -17.69 4.82 0.27
CA GLN A 24 -18.95 5.10 0.96
C GLN A 24 -18.62 5.89 2.21
N LEU A 25 -18.86 7.20 2.13
CA LEU A 25 -18.47 8.16 3.16
C LEU A 25 -19.66 8.54 4.04
N PRO A 26 -19.45 8.80 5.34
CA PRO A 26 -20.45 9.46 6.18
C PRO A 26 -20.86 10.83 5.62
N PRO A 27 -22.11 11.29 5.84
CA PRO A 27 -22.64 12.54 5.25
C PRO A 27 -21.78 13.78 5.53
N ASP A 28 -21.27 13.89 6.76
CA ASP A 28 -20.52 15.06 7.25
C ASP A 28 -19.02 15.03 6.90
N THR A 29 -18.63 14.16 5.97
CA THR A 29 -17.22 14.06 5.57
C THR A 29 -16.79 15.31 4.78
N THR A 30 -15.92 16.10 5.40
CA THR A 30 -15.34 17.34 4.84
C THR A 30 -14.03 17.10 4.10
N GLY A 31 -13.34 15.99 4.39
CA GLY A 31 -12.10 15.60 3.74
C GLY A 31 -11.77 14.13 3.97
N VAL A 32 -10.98 13.57 3.06
CA VAL A 32 -10.50 12.19 3.12
C VAL A 32 -9.03 12.13 2.74
N THR A 33 -8.31 11.22 3.38
CA THR A 33 -6.91 10.89 3.07
C THR A 33 -6.76 9.40 2.91
N VAL A 34 -5.72 8.98 2.19
CA VAL A 34 -5.37 7.57 2.03
C VAL A 34 -4.05 7.30 2.72
N ALA A 35 -4.07 6.36 3.66
CA ALA A 35 -2.89 5.87 4.34
C ALA A 35 -2.47 4.55 3.71
N LEU A 36 -1.19 4.46 3.34
CA LEU A 36 -0.51 3.22 3.01
C LEU A 36 0.38 2.87 4.21
N MET A 37 0.17 1.70 4.79
CA MET A 37 0.85 1.28 6.00
C MET A 37 1.52 -0.07 5.85
N ASP A 38 2.76 -0.13 6.33
CA ASP A 38 3.36 -1.37 6.78
C ASP A 38 3.09 -1.48 8.28
N LEU A 39 2.49 -2.59 8.71
CA LEU A 39 2.23 -2.86 10.12
C LEU A 39 3.48 -3.40 10.82
N GLY A 40 4.49 -3.81 10.05
CA GLY A 40 5.79 -4.28 10.50
C GLY A 40 5.72 -5.45 11.49
N PHE A 41 6.80 -5.58 12.26
CA PHE A 41 6.94 -6.55 13.33
C PHE A 41 7.70 -5.91 14.49
N ALA A 42 7.35 -6.29 15.72
CA ALA A 42 7.97 -5.73 16.91
C ALA A 42 8.51 -6.84 17.81
N MET A 43 9.79 -6.75 18.16
CA MET A 43 10.44 -7.62 19.14
C MET A 43 11.53 -6.87 19.90
N HIS A 44 11.80 -7.27 21.15
CA HIS A 44 12.86 -6.67 21.98
C HIS A 44 12.80 -5.13 22.09
N GLY A 45 11.59 -4.56 22.05
CA GLY A 45 11.39 -3.10 22.07
C GLY A 45 11.76 -2.39 20.76
N VAL A 46 12.06 -3.13 19.69
CA VAL A 46 12.37 -2.60 18.36
C VAL A 46 11.20 -2.90 17.43
N HIS A 47 10.63 -1.85 16.86
CA HIS A 47 9.67 -1.97 15.77
C HIS A 47 10.42 -1.89 14.44
N VAL A 48 10.50 -3.02 13.75
CA VAL A 48 11.06 -3.07 12.40
C VAL A 48 9.94 -2.89 11.38
N ASP A 49 10.28 -2.25 10.26
CA ASP A 49 9.45 -2.09 9.06
C ASP A 49 8.18 -1.24 9.15
N GLN A 50 7.64 -0.95 10.35
CA GLN A 50 6.45 -0.09 10.47
C GLN A 50 6.67 1.23 9.75
N ARG A 51 5.72 1.52 8.85
CA ARG A 51 5.80 2.68 8.00
C ARG A 51 4.42 3.21 7.71
N PHE A 52 4.28 4.52 7.78
CA PHE A 52 3.08 5.22 7.32
C PHE A 52 3.44 6.15 6.18
N VAL A 53 2.71 6.04 5.07
CA VAL A 53 2.81 6.94 3.93
C VAL A 53 1.43 7.46 3.58
N ARG A 54 1.24 8.77 3.69
CA ARG A 54 0.04 9.44 3.19
C ARG A 54 0.13 9.58 1.68
N LEU A 55 -0.75 8.91 0.95
CA LEU A 55 -0.78 8.96 -0.51
C LEU A 55 -1.48 10.22 -1.01
N VAL A 56 -1.07 10.67 -2.19
CA VAL A 56 -1.77 11.75 -2.89
C VAL A 56 -3.10 11.21 -3.39
N SER A 57 -4.20 11.82 -2.96
CA SER A 57 -5.56 11.40 -3.33
C SER A 57 -6.46 12.59 -3.64
N LYS A 58 -7.37 12.41 -4.59
CA LYS A 58 -8.39 13.40 -4.97
C LYS A 58 -9.78 12.77 -4.91
N LEU A 59 -10.66 13.33 -4.08
CA LEU A 59 -12.06 12.93 -4.00
C LEU A 59 -12.85 13.58 -5.15
N SER A 60 -13.73 12.81 -5.78
CA SER A 60 -14.66 13.29 -6.79
C SER A 60 -15.70 14.24 -6.20
N ARG A 61 -16.29 15.12 -7.02
CA ARG A 61 -17.28 16.11 -6.56
C ARG A 61 -18.53 15.46 -5.96
N ASP A 62 -18.92 14.29 -6.47
CA ASP A 62 -20.05 13.50 -5.98
C ASP A 62 -19.72 12.67 -4.72
N LYS A 63 -18.48 12.75 -4.22
CA LYS A 63 -17.97 12.04 -3.03
C LYS A 63 -18.06 10.51 -3.10
N LYS A 64 -18.13 9.93 -4.32
CA LYS A 64 -18.23 8.47 -4.52
C LYS A 64 -16.91 7.81 -4.90
N THR A 65 -15.94 8.59 -5.39
CA THR A 65 -14.75 8.04 -6.03
C THR A 65 -13.49 8.78 -5.57
N LEU A 66 -12.46 8.02 -5.24
CA LEU A 66 -11.16 8.54 -4.82
C LEU A 66 -10.09 8.10 -5.81
N THR A 67 -9.48 9.06 -6.51
CA THR A 67 -8.31 8.78 -7.35
C THR A 67 -7.06 8.93 -6.50
N VAL A 68 -6.29 7.86 -6.38
CA VAL A 68 -5.10 7.76 -5.52
C VAL A 68 -3.88 7.53 -6.39
N THR A 69 -2.77 8.18 -6.04
CA THR A 69 -1.46 7.92 -6.68
C THR A 69 -0.64 7.06 -5.72
N GLY A 70 -0.08 5.96 -6.23
CA GLY A 70 0.87 5.13 -5.49
C GLY A 70 2.10 5.92 -5.03
N PRO A 71 2.92 5.34 -4.13
CA PRO A 71 4.12 6.02 -3.64
C PRO A 71 5.04 6.40 -4.83
N PRO A 72 5.78 7.51 -4.76
CA PRO A 72 6.53 8.01 -5.91
C PRO A 72 7.72 7.11 -6.25
N THR A 73 8.37 6.51 -5.24
CA THR A 73 9.56 5.67 -5.41
C THR A 73 9.65 4.60 -4.32
N PRO A 74 10.42 3.51 -4.56
CA PRO A 74 10.70 2.49 -3.54
C PRO A 74 11.47 3.02 -2.32
N ARG A 75 12.09 4.21 -2.41
CA ARG A 75 12.76 4.83 -1.25
C ARG A 75 11.76 5.31 -0.20
N ILE A 76 10.56 5.72 -0.64
CA ILE A 76 9.49 6.17 0.27
C ILE A 76 8.75 4.99 0.88
N TYR A 77 8.41 3.98 0.08
CA TYR A 77 7.78 2.75 0.55
C TYR A 77 8.39 1.57 -0.22
N PRO A 78 9.00 0.58 0.44
CA PRO A 78 9.72 -0.49 -0.24
C PRO A 78 8.72 -1.47 -0.89
N PRO A 79 9.13 -2.22 -1.93
CA PRO A 79 8.26 -3.24 -2.51
C PRO A 79 7.88 -4.29 -1.45
N GLY A 80 6.62 -4.69 -1.42
CA GLY A 80 6.15 -5.69 -0.45
C GLY A 80 4.71 -5.49 0.01
N PRO A 81 4.27 -6.26 1.01
CA PRO A 81 2.93 -6.17 1.57
C PRO A 81 2.63 -4.78 2.13
N ALA A 82 1.39 -4.35 1.97
CA ALA A 82 0.90 -3.12 2.56
C ALA A 82 -0.58 -3.23 2.91
N PHE A 83 -1.01 -2.40 3.85
CA PHE A 83 -2.41 -2.16 4.15
C PHE A 83 -2.78 -0.75 3.70
N VAL A 84 -3.92 -0.61 3.03
CA VAL A 84 -4.50 0.68 2.67
C VAL A 84 -5.66 0.98 3.59
N TYR A 85 -5.73 2.23 4.07
CA TYR A 85 -6.86 2.77 4.82
C TYR A 85 -7.32 4.07 4.19
N VAL A 86 -8.64 4.28 4.16
CA VAL A 86 -9.23 5.60 3.90
C VAL A 86 -9.57 6.20 5.26
N VAL A 87 -9.18 7.46 5.49
CA VAL A 87 -9.36 8.14 6.78
C VAL A 87 -10.09 9.45 6.54
N THR A 88 -11.20 9.68 7.25
CA THR A 88 -11.90 10.97 7.19
C THR A 88 -11.15 12.04 7.99
N ALA A 89 -11.36 13.31 7.67
CA ALA A 89 -10.82 14.42 8.46
C ALA A 89 -11.30 14.41 9.93
N GLY A 90 -12.45 13.79 10.21
CA GLY A 90 -12.96 13.57 11.56
C GLY A 90 -12.31 12.40 12.32
N GLY A 91 -11.28 11.77 11.74
CA GLY A 91 -10.45 10.76 12.41
C GLY A 91 -10.90 9.31 12.30
N GLY A 92 -12.05 9.02 11.68
CA GLY A 92 -12.55 7.66 11.52
C GLY A 92 -11.88 6.92 10.35
N PRO A 93 -11.14 5.81 10.57
CA PRO A 93 -10.57 5.01 9.50
C PRO A 93 -11.57 3.97 8.96
N SER A 94 -11.35 3.55 7.72
CA SER A 94 -11.96 2.35 7.15
C SER A 94 -11.34 1.08 7.74
N LEU A 95 -11.90 -0.09 7.40
CA LEU A 95 -11.12 -1.32 7.48
C LEU A 95 -9.90 -1.24 6.55
N GLY A 96 -8.79 -1.79 7.02
CA GLY A 96 -7.57 -1.92 6.23
C GLY A 96 -7.69 -3.08 5.25
N HIS A 97 -7.30 -2.86 3.99
CA HIS A 97 -7.23 -3.95 2.99
C HIS A 97 -5.79 -4.15 2.52
N ARG A 98 -5.44 -5.41 2.31
CA ARG A 98 -4.10 -5.82 1.87
C ARG A 98 -3.91 -5.54 0.38
N THR A 99 -2.71 -5.12 0.02
CA THR A 99 -2.20 -5.00 -1.35
C THR A 99 -0.70 -5.27 -1.34
N ILE A 100 -0.08 -5.33 -2.51
CA ILE A 100 1.37 -5.36 -2.68
C ILE A 100 1.83 -4.06 -3.31
N VAL A 101 2.81 -3.39 -2.73
CA VAL A 101 3.48 -2.24 -3.37
C VAL A 101 4.54 -2.76 -4.35
N GLY A 102 4.51 -2.24 -5.57
CA GLY A 102 5.33 -2.71 -6.68
C GLY A 102 4.65 -3.80 -7.51
N THR A 103 5.46 -4.51 -8.32
CA THR A 103 4.97 -5.49 -9.30
C THR A 103 4.46 -6.79 -8.67
N GLY A 104 4.89 -7.10 -7.43
CA GLY A 104 4.66 -8.39 -6.80
C GLY A 104 5.43 -9.56 -7.42
N ALA A 105 6.31 -9.29 -8.39
CA ALA A 105 7.19 -10.30 -8.94
C ALA A 105 8.31 -10.65 -7.94
N SER A 106 8.76 -11.90 -7.98
CA SER A 106 9.97 -12.30 -7.26
C SER A 106 11.17 -11.47 -7.72
N PRO A 107 12.17 -11.26 -6.85
CA PRO A 107 13.45 -10.69 -7.26
C PRO A 107 14.04 -11.46 -8.45
N LEU A 108 14.84 -10.76 -9.27
CA LEU A 108 15.52 -11.39 -10.39
C LEU A 108 16.42 -12.53 -9.88
N VAL A 109 16.33 -13.68 -10.54
CA VAL A 109 17.20 -14.82 -10.29
C VAL A 109 18.40 -14.72 -11.22
N ASP A 110 19.60 -14.67 -10.64
CA ASP A 110 20.84 -14.74 -11.40
C ASP A 110 21.30 -16.20 -11.51
N GLN A 111 20.96 -16.84 -12.63
CA GLN A 111 21.32 -18.22 -12.90
C GLN A 111 22.84 -18.42 -12.96
N SER A 112 23.60 -17.42 -13.42
CA SER A 112 25.06 -17.53 -13.53
C SER A 112 25.73 -17.61 -12.16
N SER A 113 25.20 -16.88 -11.18
CA SER A 113 25.64 -16.97 -9.78
C SER A 113 25.34 -18.35 -9.19
N ILE A 114 24.19 -18.95 -9.52
CA ILE A 114 23.81 -20.29 -9.06
C ILE A 114 24.76 -21.35 -9.66
N ASP A 115 24.99 -21.29 -10.96
CA ASP A 115 25.85 -22.25 -11.68
C ASP A 115 27.30 -22.17 -11.18
N ASN A 116 27.81 -20.98 -10.90
CA ASN A 116 29.15 -20.80 -10.33
C ASN A 116 29.27 -21.44 -8.94
N MET A 117 28.26 -21.28 -8.08
CA MET A 117 28.24 -21.90 -6.76
C MET A 117 28.16 -23.43 -6.84
N LEU A 118 27.37 -23.98 -7.76
CA LEU A 118 27.27 -25.43 -7.97
C LEU A 118 28.61 -26.02 -8.43
N ARG A 119 29.31 -25.36 -9.35
CA ARG A 119 30.63 -25.80 -9.81
C ARG A 119 31.68 -25.85 -8.71
N MET A 120 31.53 -25.05 -7.64
CA MET A 120 32.43 -25.06 -6.47
C MET A 120 32.11 -26.18 -5.47
N THR A 121 31.04 -26.95 -5.69
CA THR A 121 30.62 -28.05 -4.80
C THR A 121 30.91 -29.44 -5.36
N GLU A 122 31.28 -29.54 -6.64
CA GLU A 122 31.69 -30.79 -7.27
C GLU A 122 33.19 -30.99 -7.03
N TRP A 123 33.53 -31.94 -6.16
CA TRP A 123 34.90 -32.41 -5.88
C TRP A 123 35.26 -33.58 -6.80
#